data_AF-A0A3D8GUV4-F1
#
_entry.id   AF-A0A3D8GUV4-F1
#
_cell.length_a   1.000
_cell.length_b   1.000
_cell.length_c   1.000
_cell.angle_alpha   90.00
_cell.angle_beta   90.00
_cell.angle_gamma   90.00
#
_symmetry.space_group_name_H-M   'P 1'
#
loop_
_entity.id
_entity.type
_entity.pdbx_description
1 polymer ?
#
loop_
_entity_poly.entity_id
_entity_poly.type
_entity_poly.pdbx_seq_one_letter_code
_entity_poly.pdbx_strand_id
1 'polypeptide(L)'
;MKKSLKIAAPALALGLVFSSAANVSASTAGHKSDAKKVTVSVSVKAAAKDKEAKKRLESILKNISKVDSSTSKLAKATAELYAKAGTGNLSVKAEADFYKSTSGKLKANSNQLKAYKGQVDQVAKKYGKTESVNAAYAKITALNNVISQRQKKLADLHNQFVQAQKSKDASKLLAAIQESVVKAEAKNAALSKATAEFYAKAATTPVTAAAEMEFYKKTAADLGSVSKDLANVKNQLDGLVKYYGKTDVTTALYARISLQNEAVAVVKKSLDNLHNQYLQKAAVNQLALITEAVLKAEANMAATSKAIADYYASAATTPVTVNAEAEFYKKATGEINAHASQLSSLKKQLDAQVKVSGQSDAAKALYAKIAVQTEANAALKKKLNDLHSQYMKAEAAKQVAVVAGEVAKVEARVAAAAKATAEFYAKAATTPVTAKAEAEFYVGMTGELAASSIQLAGVKKQLDELVKKQGNTEASIAVYAKITAQNQAIAAASKTLLELHINFKPASA
;
A
#
# COMPACT_ATOMS: atom_id res chain seq x y z
N MET A 1 -5.74 -50.97 39.27
CA MET A 1 -5.39 -51.05 40.71
C MET A 1 -4.82 -49.68 41.09
N LYS A 2 -5.35 -48.82 41.97
CA LYS A 2 -6.06 -48.98 43.25
C LYS A 2 -7.36 -48.14 43.29
N LYS A 3 -8.39 -48.68 43.97
CA LYS A 3 -9.65 -48.03 44.44
C LYS A 3 -9.30 -47.04 45.58
N SER A 4 -10.09 -46.10 46.11
CA SER A 4 -11.48 -45.62 46.02
C SER A 4 -11.59 -44.42 46.99
N LEU A 5 -12.46 -43.44 46.74
CA LEU A 5 -13.35 -42.89 47.78
C LEU A 5 -14.53 -42.14 47.12
N LYS A 6 -15.72 -42.77 47.14
CA LYS A 6 -17.02 -42.11 47.06
C LYS A 6 -17.51 -41.92 48.50
N ILE A 7 -18.14 -40.78 48.78
CA ILE A 7 -19.05 -40.39 49.89
C ILE A 7 -19.01 -38.84 49.82
N ALA A 8 -20.03 -38.04 50.01
CA ALA A 8 -21.49 -38.11 50.05
C ALA A 8 -21.87 -36.63 50.27
N ALA A 9 -22.80 -36.08 49.50
CA ALA A 9 -23.36 -34.77 49.80
C ALA A 9 -24.23 -34.86 51.07
N PRO A 10 -24.26 -33.78 51.87
CA PRO A 10 -25.50 -33.39 52.49
C PRO A 10 -25.89 -31.99 52.02
N ALA A 11 -27.04 -31.95 51.35
CA ALA A 11 -27.85 -30.79 51.15
C ALA A 11 -28.31 -30.25 52.53
N LEU A 12 -28.04 -28.99 52.81
CA LEU A 12 -28.71 -28.25 53.87
C LEU A 12 -29.99 -27.66 53.28
N ALA A 13 -31.09 -28.39 53.43
CA ALA A 13 -32.43 -27.93 53.11
C ALA A 13 -33.23 -27.73 54.40
N LEU A 14 -34.06 -26.68 54.35
CA LEU A 14 -35.10 -26.25 55.29
C LEU A 14 -34.60 -25.64 56.61
N GLY A 15 -35.17 -24.55 57.09
CA GLY A 15 -36.48 -23.98 56.80
C GLY A 15 -37.01 -23.48 58.14
N LEU A 16 -37.34 -22.19 58.18
CA LEU A 16 -38.06 -21.58 59.30
C LEU A 16 -39.40 -22.29 59.49
N VAL A 17 -39.69 -22.79 60.70
CA VAL A 17 -41.08 -22.88 61.19
C VAL A 17 -41.10 -22.51 62.68
N PHE A 18 -42.03 -21.60 62.99
CA PHE A 18 -42.38 -21.08 64.31
C PHE A 18 -43.31 -22.04 65.09
N SER A 19 -43.61 -21.63 66.34
CA SER A 19 -44.76 -21.98 67.21
C SER A 19 -44.57 -23.20 68.13
N SER A 20 -45.13 -23.31 69.34
CA SER A 20 -45.60 -22.40 70.41
C SER A 20 -46.14 -23.30 71.55
N ALA A 21 -46.00 -22.91 72.83
CA ALA A 21 -46.85 -23.21 74.02
C ALA A 21 -45.98 -23.15 75.29
N ALA A 22 -46.23 -22.29 76.31
CA ALA A 22 -47.29 -22.35 77.33
C ALA A 22 -47.18 -23.65 78.18
N ASN A 23 -47.26 -23.71 79.52
CA ASN A 23 -47.47 -22.77 80.62
C ASN A 23 -47.21 -23.56 81.96
N VAL A 24 -47.03 -22.86 83.09
CA VAL A 24 -47.56 -23.20 84.45
C VAL A 24 -46.89 -24.28 85.34
N SER A 25 -46.30 -23.77 86.43
CA SER A 25 -46.41 -24.08 87.89
C SER A 25 -46.02 -25.41 88.58
N ALA A 26 -45.55 -25.20 89.83
CA ALA A 26 -45.59 -26.05 91.04
C ALA A 26 -44.46 -27.12 91.17
N SER A 27 -43.84 -27.40 92.33
CA SER A 27 -43.97 -26.94 93.73
C SER A 27 -42.75 -27.37 94.59
N THR A 28 -42.42 -26.54 95.58
CA THR A 28 -41.96 -26.80 96.98
C THR A 28 -41.40 -28.16 97.47
N ALA A 29 -40.33 -28.09 98.26
CA ALA A 29 -40.22 -28.39 99.73
C ALA A 29 -38.72 -28.37 100.12
N GLY A 30 -38.18 -27.96 101.27
CA GLY A 30 -38.57 -27.46 102.60
C GLY A 30 -37.23 -27.39 103.38
N HIS A 31 -36.93 -26.39 104.22
CA HIS A 31 -37.14 -26.48 105.67
C HIS A 31 -36.78 -25.16 106.40
N LYS A 32 -37.71 -24.76 107.28
CA LYS A 32 -37.62 -24.11 108.62
C LYS A 32 -36.28 -23.46 108.99
N SER A 33 -36.19 -22.11 109.05
CA SER A 33 -36.59 -21.22 110.14
C SER A 33 -35.77 -21.35 111.42
N ASP A 34 -34.87 -20.38 111.64
CA ASP A 34 -34.65 -19.82 112.97
C ASP A 34 -34.46 -18.30 112.85
N ALA A 35 -35.43 -17.59 113.41
CA ALA A 35 -35.48 -16.14 113.44
C ALA A 35 -34.65 -15.63 114.62
N LYS A 36 -33.57 -14.90 114.34
CA LYS A 36 -32.95 -14.01 115.31
C LYS A 36 -33.20 -12.55 114.89
N LYS A 37 -34.15 -11.92 115.59
CA LYS A 37 -34.43 -10.48 115.61
C LYS A 37 -33.13 -9.69 115.83
N VAL A 38 -32.62 -9.00 114.81
CA VAL A 38 -31.71 -7.86 114.97
C VAL A 38 -31.94 -6.84 113.82
N THR A 39 -32.14 -5.58 114.20
CA THR A 39 -32.03 -4.31 113.43
C THR A 39 -32.97 -4.02 112.23
N VAL A 40 -34.16 -3.49 112.55
CA VAL A 40 -35.09 -2.78 111.64
C VAL A 40 -34.65 -1.33 111.31
N SER A 41 -33.49 -0.86 111.79
CA SER A 41 -33.04 0.53 111.58
C SER A 41 -32.18 0.79 110.33
N VAL A 42 -31.72 -0.24 109.60
CA VAL A 42 -30.90 -0.08 108.38
C VAL A 42 -31.76 -0.13 107.09
N SER A 43 -32.89 -0.85 107.12
CA SER A 43 -33.74 -1.08 105.93
C SER A 43 -34.59 0.13 105.54
N VAL A 44 -35.08 0.93 106.49
CA VAL A 44 -35.91 2.12 106.19
C VAL A 44 -35.10 3.23 105.51
N LYS A 45 -33.84 3.42 105.90
CA LYS A 45 -32.93 4.43 105.32
C LYS A 45 -32.45 4.05 103.92
N ALA A 46 -32.29 2.75 103.66
CA ALA A 46 -31.99 2.22 102.32
C ALA A 46 -33.20 2.32 101.38
N ALA A 47 -34.41 1.98 101.86
CA ALA A 47 -35.65 2.07 101.09
C ALA A 47 -36.03 3.53 100.75
N ALA A 48 -35.83 4.47 101.69
CA ALA A 48 -36.07 5.90 101.44
C ALA A 48 -35.09 6.49 100.41
N LYS A 49 -33.81 6.12 100.49
CA LYS A 49 -32.79 6.52 99.50
C LYS A 49 -33.07 5.93 98.11
N ASP A 50 -33.54 4.68 98.02
CA ASP A 50 -33.91 4.07 96.74
C ASP A 50 -35.17 4.71 96.14
N LYS A 51 -36.18 5.05 96.95
CA LYS A 51 -37.39 5.76 96.48
C LYS A 51 -37.07 7.12 95.86
N GLU A 52 -36.13 7.86 96.46
CA GLU A 52 -35.70 9.18 95.96
C GLU A 52 -34.75 9.06 94.76
N ALA A 53 -33.84 8.07 94.76
CA ALA A 53 -33.02 7.73 93.60
C ALA A 53 -33.87 7.32 92.40
N LYS A 54 -34.92 6.52 92.61
CA LYS A 54 -35.86 6.06 91.58
C LYS A 54 -36.57 7.22 90.89
N LYS A 55 -37.11 8.20 91.63
CA LYS A 55 -37.71 9.43 91.07
C LYS A 55 -36.73 10.21 90.18
N ARG A 56 -35.46 10.31 90.59
CA ARG A 56 -34.43 11.00 89.81
C ARG A 56 -33.97 10.20 88.59
N LEU A 57 -33.99 8.87 88.68
CA LEU A 57 -33.65 7.97 87.58
C LEU A 57 -34.77 7.81 86.55
N GLU A 58 -36.04 8.07 86.88
CA GLU A 58 -37.17 7.92 85.95
C GLU A 58 -36.98 8.69 84.62
N SER A 59 -36.55 9.94 84.68
CA SER A 59 -36.27 10.76 83.48
C SER A 59 -35.08 10.22 82.67
N ILE A 60 -34.03 9.77 83.36
CA ILE A 60 -32.83 9.19 82.73
C ILE A 60 -33.18 7.85 82.06
N LEU A 61 -33.95 6.99 82.73
CA LEU A 61 -34.44 5.72 82.23
C LEU A 61 -35.38 5.88 81.03
N LYS A 62 -36.23 6.92 81.02
CA LYS A 62 -37.05 7.27 79.86
C LYS A 62 -36.19 7.62 78.65
N ASN A 63 -35.09 8.34 78.84
CA ASN A 63 -34.17 8.67 77.76
C ASN A 63 -33.29 7.49 77.33
N ILE A 64 -32.86 6.62 78.24
CA ILE A 64 -32.21 5.33 77.90
C ILE A 64 -33.15 4.48 77.03
N SER A 65 -34.45 4.46 77.35
CA SER A 65 -35.46 3.74 76.57
C SER A 65 -35.64 4.32 75.16
N LYS A 66 -35.46 5.64 74.97
CA LYS A 66 -35.43 6.25 73.63
C LYS A 66 -34.22 5.78 72.83
N VAL A 67 -33.04 5.67 73.45
CA VAL A 67 -31.83 5.13 72.80
C VAL A 67 -32.04 3.67 72.40
N ASP A 68 -32.71 2.88 73.25
CA ASP A 68 -33.06 1.49 72.94
C ASP A 68 -33.98 1.41 71.72
N SER A 69 -35.07 2.20 71.71
CA SER A 69 -35.99 2.27 70.57
C SER A 69 -35.30 2.71 69.27
N SER A 70 -34.39 3.68 69.34
CA SER A 70 -33.57 4.16 68.22
C SER A 70 -32.66 3.04 67.71
N THR A 71 -31.98 2.34 68.61
CA THR A 71 -31.07 1.23 68.27
C THR A 71 -31.83 0.06 67.64
N SER A 72 -33.02 -0.26 68.15
CA SER A 72 -33.91 -1.29 67.57
C SER A 72 -34.38 -0.92 66.16
N LYS A 73 -34.80 0.35 65.95
CA LYS A 73 -35.16 0.85 64.61
C LYS A 73 -34.00 0.76 63.61
N LEU A 74 -32.79 1.16 64.02
CA LEU A 74 -31.60 1.05 63.17
C LEU A 74 -31.28 -0.41 62.84
N ALA A 75 -31.39 -1.31 63.83
CA ALA A 75 -31.18 -2.73 63.62
C ALA A 75 -32.15 -3.34 62.59
N LYS A 76 -33.43 -2.93 62.63
CA LYS A 76 -34.44 -3.36 61.64
C LYS A 76 -34.10 -2.83 60.25
N ALA A 77 -33.76 -1.54 60.14
CA ALA A 77 -33.37 -0.93 58.86
C ALA A 77 -32.11 -1.58 58.25
N THR A 78 -31.11 -1.96 59.08
CA THR A 78 -29.94 -2.70 58.61
C THR A 78 -30.33 -4.06 58.04
N ALA A 79 -31.20 -4.82 58.72
CA ALA A 79 -31.64 -6.12 58.23
C ALA A 79 -32.39 -6.00 56.89
N GLU A 80 -33.29 -5.02 56.78
CA GLU A 80 -34.08 -4.79 55.56
C GLU A 80 -33.19 -4.40 54.36
N LEU A 81 -32.19 -3.54 54.56
CA LEU A 81 -31.31 -3.09 53.47
C LEU A 81 -30.40 -4.21 52.97
N TYR A 82 -29.74 -4.95 53.86
CA TYR A 82 -28.85 -6.04 53.43
C TYR A 82 -29.61 -7.31 52.97
N ALA A 83 -30.90 -7.46 53.33
CA ALA A 83 -31.78 -8.42 52.66
C ALA A 83 -31.97 -8.07 51.17
N LYS A 84 -32.12 -6.78 50.83
CA LYS A 84 -32.18 -6.30 49.42
C LYS A 84 -30.84 -6.43 48.69
N ALA A 85 -29.73 -6.41 49.41
CA ALA A 85 -28.42 -6.72 48.83
C ALA A 85 -28.35 -8.17 48.33
N GLY A 86 -28.92 -9.11 49.09
CA GLY A 86 -28.99 -10.53 48.71
C GLY A 86 -29.80 -10.81 47.44
N THR A 87 -30.72 -9.92 47.06
CA THR A 87 -31.50 -10.01 45.81
C THR A 87 -30.91 -9.19 44.66
N GLY A 88 -29.72 -8.60 44.83
CA GLY A 88 -28.99 -7.90 43.77
C GLY A 88 -29.49 -6.51 43.38
N ASN A 89 -30.45 -5.93 44.12
CA ASN A 89 -31.10 -4.65 43.77
C ASN A 89 -30.55 -3.43 44.53
N LEU A 90 -29.48 -3.59 45.33
CA LEU A 90 -28.89 -2.51 46.11
C LEU A 90 -27.73 -1.86 45.33
N SER A 91 -27.82 -0.56 45.07
CA SER A 91 -26.73 0.19 44.43
C SER A 91 -25.61 0.52 45.42
N VAL A 92 -24.38 0.63 44.92
CA VAL A 92 -23.19 0.94 45.74
C VAL A 92 -23.34 2.27 46.47
N LYS A 93 -23.90 3.28 45.79
CA LYS A 93 -24.14 4.61 46.37
C LYS A 93 -25.14 4.55 47.52
N ALA A 94 -26.26 3.83 47.32
CA ALA A 94 -27.30 3.70 48.34
C ALA A 94 -26.79 2.94 49.57
N GLU A 95 -25.96 1.91 49.38
CA GLU A 95 -25.34 1.17 50.49
C GLU A 95 -24.35 2.03 51.27
N ALA A 96 -23.46 2.75 50.57
CA ALA A 96 -22.45 3.60 51.20
C ALA A 96 -23.07 4.73 52.03
N ASP A 97 -24.10 5.40 51.49
CA ASP A 97 -24.84 6.46 52.18
C ASP A 97 -25.57 5.90 53.42
N PHE A 98 -26.15 4.70 53.30
CA PHE A 98 -26.79 4.02 54.41
C PHE A 98 -25.80 3.62 55.51
N TYR A 99 -24.66 3.02 55.15
CA TYR A 99 -23.60 2.64 56.08
C TYR A 99 -23.10 3.84 56.86
N LYS A 100 -22.74 4.92 56.15
CA LYS A 100 -22.25 6.16 56.76
C LYS A 100 -23.27 6.76 57.73
N SER A 101 -24.53 6.86 57.32
CA SER A 101 -25.62 7.41 58.14
C SER A 101 -25.90 6.55 59.38
N THR A 102 -26.02 5.23 59.21
CA THR A 102 -26.38 4.30 60.27
C THR A 102 -25.25 4.13 61.29
N SER A 103 -24.00 4.05 60.82
CA SER A 103 -22.80 4.03 61.69
C SER A 103 -22.72 5.30 62.54
N GLY A 104 -22.95 6.47 61.93
CA GLY A 104 -23.01 7.75 62.63
C GLY A 104 -24.09 7.79 63.73
N LYS A 105 -25.30 7.30 63.43
CA LYS A 105 -26.40 7.23 64.41
C LYS A 105 -26.12 6.24 65.55
N LEU A 106 -25.53 5.08 65.27
CA LEU A 106 -25.12 4.14 66.33
C LEU A 106 -24.03 4.72 67.23
N LYS A 107 -23.07 5.46 66.67
CA LYS A 107 -22.05 6.18 67.44
C LYS A 107 -22.66 7.28 68.31
N ALA A 108 -23.64 8.01 67.79
CA ALA A 108 -24.40 9.00 68.56
C ALA A 108 -25.15 8.37 69.73
N ASN A 109 -25.84 7.23 69.52
CA ASN A 109 -26.51 6.47 70.58
C ASN A 109 -25.52 6.00 71.67
N SER A 110 -24.32 5.54 71.30
CA SER A 110 -23.28 5.15 72.25
C SER A 110 -22.80 6.36 73.10
N ASN A 111 -22.59 7.51 72.47
CA ASN A 111 -22.19 8.73 73.18
C ASN A 111 -23.30 9.23 74.13
N GLN A 112 -24.57 9.14 73.71
CA GLN A 112 -25.72 9.44 74.56
C GLN A 112 -25.77 8.53 75.79
N LEU A 113 -25.51 7.21 75.64
CA LEU A 113 -25.44 6.30 76.78
C LEU A 113 -24.29 6.59 77.73
N LYS A 114 -23.13 7.02 77.22
CA LYS A 114 -22.03 7.48 78.08
C LYS A 114 -22.43 8.71 78.89
N ALA A 115 -23.13 9.66 78.27
CA ALA A 115 -23.67 10.83 78.97
C ALA A 115 -24.71 10.43 80.04
N TYR A 116 -25.64 9.52 79.71
CA TYR A 116 -26.61 9.01 80.68
C TYR A 116 -25.96 8.22 81.81
N LYS A 117 -24.88 7.47 81.53
CA LYS A 117 -24.06 6.84 82.58
C LYS A 117 -23.49 7.88 83.53
N GLY A 118 -22.95 8.99 83.01
CA GLY A 118 -22.47 10.11 83.83
C GLY A 118 -23.57 10.70 84.72
N GLN A 119 -24.81 10.79 84.23
CA GLN A 119 -25.96 11.22 85.03
C GLN A 119 -26.32 10.18 86.11
N VAL A 120 -26.30 8.87 85.80
CA VAL A 120 -26.49 7.80 86.78
C VAL A 120 -25.38 7.81 87.83
N ASP A 121 -24.13 8.08 87.45
CA ASP A 121 -22.98 8.22 88.36
C ASP A 121 -23.20 9.38 89.35
N GLN A 122 -23.81 10.49 88.93
CA GLN A 122 -24.17 11.60 89.83
C GLN A 122 -25.28 11.22 90.83
N VAL A 123 -26.28 10.45 90.38
CA VAL A 123 -27.32 9.92 91.28
C VAL A 123 -26.71 8.93 92.29
N ALA A 124 -25.82 8.04 91.83
CA ALA A 124 -25.12 7.08 92.68
C ALA A 124 -24.25 7.76 93.74
N LYS A 125 -23.56 8.87 93.39
CA LYS A 125 -22.78 9.67 94.35
C LYS A 125 -23.65 10.30 95.44
N LYS A 126 -24.86 10.77 95.08
CA LYS A 126 -25.77 11.47 96.00
C LYS A 126 -26.59 10.52 96.89
N TYR A 127 -27.01 9.38 96.37
CA TYR A 127 -27.94 8.47 97.04
C TYR A 127 -27.36 7.08 97.37
N GLY A 128 -26.16 6.75 96.89
CA GLY A 128 -25.51 5.44 97.05
C GLY A 128 -25.83 4.45 95.93
N LYS A 129 -25.19 3.27 95.94
CA LYS A 129 -25.45 2.17 95.00
C LYS A 129 -26.73 1.40 95.39
N THR A 130 -27.88 2.04 95.22
CA THR A 130 -29.17 1.40 95.50
C THR A 130 -29.56 0.41 94.39
N GLU A 131 -30.59 -0.40 94.61
CA GLU A 131 -31.09 -1.38 93.64
C GLU A 131 -31.52 -0.70 92.32
N SER A 132 -32.21 0.44 92.40
CA SER A 132 -32.62 1.23 91.23
C SER A 132 -31.42 1.79 90.43
N VAL A 133 -30.33 2.18 91.10
CA VAL A 133 -29.08 2.63 90.47
C VAL A 133 -28.38 1.47 89.76
N ASN A 134 -28.30 0.30 90.41
CA ASN A 134 -27.71 -0.91 89.82
C ASN A 134 -28.52 -1.40 88.60
N ALA A 135 -29.85 -1.34 88.65
CA ALA A 135 -30.72 -1.65 87.52
C ALA A 135 -30.51 -0.69 86.33
N ALA A 136 -30.28 0.61 86.60
CA ALA A 136 -29.95 1.58 85.55
C ALA A 136 -28.59 1.29 84.90
N TYR A 137 -27.57 0.95 85.69
CA TYR A 137 -26.27 0.51 85.16
C TYR A 137 -26.37 -0.77 84.34
N ALA A 138 -27.16 -1.75 84.77
CA ALA A 138 -27.39 -2.99 84.03
C ALA A 138 -28.03 -2.69 82.67
N LYS A 139 -29.04 -1.81 82.61
CA LYS A 139 -29.65 -1.37 81.34
C LYS A 139 -28.68 -0.64 80.41
N ILE A 140 -27.88 0.28 80.94
CA ILE A 140 -26.86 1.00 80.16
C ILE A 140 -25.82 0.02 79.61
N THR A 141 -25.36 -0.92 80.43
CA THR A 141 -24.34 -1.91 80.05
C THR A 141 -24.88 -2.85 78.98
N ALA A 142 -26.08 -3.38 79.18
CA ALA A 142 -26.76 -4.23 78.19
C ALA A 142 -26.93 -3.49 76.85
N LEU A 143 -27.38 -2.23 76.88
CA LEU A 143 -27.62 -1.47 75.66
C LEU A 143 -26.32 -1.04 74.95
N ASN A 144 -25.26 -0.71 75.71
CA ASN A 144 -23.94 -0.48 75.12
C ASN A 144 -23.38 -1.73 74.43
N ASN A 145 -23.58 -2.91 75.02
CA ASN A 145 -23.20 -4.18 74.40
C ASN A 145 -23.98 -4.41 73.10
N VAL A 146 -25.29 -4.15 73.11
CA VAL A 146 -26.13 -4.24 71.90
C VAL A 146 -25.63 -3.27 70.82
N ILE A 147 -25.40 -1.99 71.14
CA ILE A 147 -24.92 -1.01 70.15
C ILE A 147 -23.56 -1.43 69.58
N SER A 148 -22.64 -1.90 70.43
CA SER A 148 -21.32 -2.36 69.98
C SER A 148 -21.42 -3.56 69.03
N GLN A 149 -22.29 -4.54 69.36
CA GLN A 149 -22.58 -5.65 68.46
C GLN A 149 -23.21 -5.20 67.15
N ARG A 150 -24.11 -4.20 67.17
CA ARG A 150 -24.74 -3.65 65.96
C ARG A 150 -23.73 -2.89 65.10
N GLN A 151 -22.81 -2.14 65.68
CA GLN A 151 -21.72 -1.49 64.95
C GLN A 151 -20.82 -2.52 64.26
N LYS A 152 -20.41 -3.57 64.99
CA LYS A 152 -19.62 -4.67 64.42
C LYS A 152 -20.38 -5.34 63.28
N LYS A 153 -21.63 -5.73 63.49
CA LYS A 153 -22.47 -6.37 62.47
C LYS A 153 -22.66 -5.49 61.22
N LEU A 154 -22.86 -4.18 61.39
CA LEU A 154 -22.97 -3.24 60.27
C LEU A 154 -21.68 -3.15 59.47
N ALA A 155 -20.52 -3.07 60.14
CA ALA A 155 -19.21 -3.06 59.48
C ALA A 155 -18.94 -4.38 58.73
N ASP A 156 -19.27 -5.51 59.34
CA ASP A 156 -19.13 -6.84 58.72
C ASP A 156 -20.01 -6.95 57.46
N LEU A 157 -21.27 -6.51 57.53
CA LEU A 157 -22.18 -6.51 56.37
C LEU A 157 -21.72 -5.57 55.25
N HIS A 158 -21.23 -4.38 55.60
CA HIS A 158 -20.65 -3.44 54.63
C HIS A 158 -19.43 -4.06 53.93
N ASN A 159 -18.51 -4.65 54.69
CA ASN A 159 -17.33 -5.31 54.13
C ASN A 159 -17.72 -6.48 53.21
N GLN A 160 -18.71 -7.30 53.60
CA GLN A 160 -19.24 -8.37 52.74
C GLN A 160 -19.83 -7.81 51.44
N PHE A 161 -20.61 -6.74 51.51
CA PHE A 161 -21.19 -6.08 50.33
C PHE A 161 -20.11 -5.54 49.39
N VAL A 162 -19.12 -4.81 49.92
CA VAL A 162 -18.01 -4.26 49.13
C VAL A 162 -17.22 -5.36 48.45
N GLN A 163 -16.93 -6.47 49.13
CA GLN A 163 -16.22 -7.61 48.54
C GLN A 163 -17.05 -8.32 47.47
N ALA A 164 -18.36 -8.52 47.71
CA ALA A 164 -19.26 -9.10 46.71
C ALA A 164 -19.34 -8.24 45.45
N GLN A 165 -19.42 -6.91 45.60
CA GLN A 165 -19.47 -5.99 44.47
C GLN A 165 -18.14 -5.98 43.68
N LYS A 166 -17.00 -5.94 44.38
CA LYS A 166 -15.67 -6.08 43.78
C LYS A 166 -15.54 -7.36 42.95
N SER A 167 -16.00 -8.49 43.50
CA SER A 167 -16.01 -9.78 42.79
C SER A 167 -16.91 -9.77 41.54
N LYS A 168 -18.09 -9.13 41.63
CA LYS A 168 -19.02 -8.99 40.51
C LYS A 168 -18.43 -8.14 39.38
N ASP A 169 -17.81 -7.01 39.71
CA ASP A 169 -17.20 -6.12 38.73
C ASP A 169 -15.96 -6.74 38.09
N ALA A 170 -15.13 -7.45 38.87
CA ALA A 170 -14.02 -8.25 38.35
C ALA A 170 -14.51 -9.33 37.37
N SER A 171 -15.60 -10.03 37.69
CA SER A 171 -16.16 -11.08 36.83
C SER A 171 -16.69 -10.52 35.50
N LYS A 172 -17.33 -9.36 35.52
CA LYS A 172 -17.78 -8.67 34.29
C LYS A 172 -16.61 -8.23 33.42
N LEU A 173 -15.59 -7.64 34.01
CA LEU A 173 -14.39 -7.21 33.28
C LEU A 173 -13.66 -8.42 32.69
N LEU A 174 -13.55 -9.51 33.45
CA LEU A 174 -12.95 -10.77 32.99
C LEU A 174 -13.71 -11.35 31.78
N ALA A 175 -15.05 -11.34 31.82
CA ALA A 175 -15.87 -11.79 30.70
C ALA A 175 -15.65 -10.92 29.44
N ALA A 176 -15.58 -9.60 29.60
CA ALA A 176 -15.32 -8.67 28.49
C ALA A 176 -13.91 -8.85 27.89
N ILE A 177 -12.90 -9.07 28.73
CA ILE A 177 -11.53 -9.41 28.30
C ILE A 177 -11.56 -10.72 27.51
N GLN A 178 -12.22 -11.75 28.03
CA GLN A 178 -12.30 -13.06 27.38
C GLN A 178 -13.01 -12.99 26.02
N GLU A 179 -14.11 -12.24 25.91
CA GLU A 179 -14.78 -11.99 24.64
C GLU A 179 -13.87 -11.27 23.64
N SER A 180 -13.10 -10.28 24.11
CA SER A 180 -12.17 -9.53 23.26
C SER A 180 -11.02 -10.40 22.75
N VAL A 181 -10.48 -11.30 23.59
CA VAL A 181 -9.50 -12.31 23.15
C VAL A 181 -10.09 -13.22 22.08
N VAL A 182 -11.31 -13.75 22.28
CA VAL A 182 -11.98 -14.62 21.30
C VAL A 182 -12.23 -13.90 19.97
N LYS A 183 -12.62 -12.63 20.00
CA LYS A 183 -12.79 -11.80 18.79
C LYS A 183 -11.46 -11.61 18.05
N ALA A 184 -10.37 -11.35 18.76
CA ALA A 184 -9.04 -11.23 18.18
C ALA A 184 -8.56 -12.54 17.55
N GLU A 185 -8.78 -13.67 18.23
CA GLU A 185 -8.49 -15.02 17.72
C GLU A 185 -9.23 -15.31 16.40
N ALA A 186 -10.54 -15.05 16.37
CA ALA A 186 -11.36 -15.25 15.17
C ALA A 186 -10.90 -14.36 14.00
N LYS A 187 -10.58 -13.09 14.28
CA LYS A 187 -10.07 -12.16 13.25
C LYS A 187 -8.71 -12.61 12.72
N ASN A 188 -7.79 -13.03 13.59
CA ASN A 188 -6.48 -13.53 13.18
C ASN A 188 -6.59 -14.81 12.31
N ALA A 189 -7.43 -15.77 12.72
CA ALA A 189 -7.70 -16.98 11.94
C ALA A 189 -8.33 -16.67 10.57
N ALA A 190 -9.28 -15.73 10.52
CA ALA A 190 -9.89 -15.29 9.27
C ALA A 190 -8.87 -14.63 8.32
N LEU A 191 -7.98 -13.77 8.85
CA LEU A 191 -6.91 -13.14 8.06
C LEU A 191 -5.91 -14.16 7.54
N SER A 192 -5.52 -15.13 8.37
CA SER A 192 -4.65 -16.25 7.98
C SER A 192 -5.27 -17.04 6.82
N LYS A 193 -6.55 -17.43 6.95
CA LYS A 193 -7.29 -18.14 5.90
C LYS A 193 -7.41 -17.31 4.62
N ALA A 194 -7.81 -16.05 4.72
CA ALA A 194 -7.95 -15.17 3.57
C ALA A 194 -6.62 -14.97 2.83
N THR A 195 -5.49 -14.87 3.57
CA THR A 195 -4.14 -14.80 2.97
C THR A 195 -3.82 -16.06 2.18
N ALA A 196 -4.02 -17.23 2.78
CA ALA A 196 -3.77 -18.51 2.11
C ALA A 196 -4.63 -18.67 0.85
N GLU A 197 -5.93 -18.39 0.94
CA GLU A 197 -6.86 -18.49 -0.19
C GLU A 197 -6.53 -17.51 -1.33
N PHE A 198 -6.19 -16.26 -0.98
CA PHE A 198 -5.84 -15.25 -1.96
C PHE A 198 -4.60 -15.66 -2.77
N TYR A 199 -3.50 -16.04 -2.11
CA TYR A 199 -2.28 -16.40 -2.81
C TYR A 199 -2.36 -17.78 -3.49
N ALA A 200 -3.14 -18.73 -2.97
CA ALA A 200 -3.43 -19.98 -3.67
C ALA A 200 -4.20 -19.72 -4.98
N LYS A 201 -5.17 -18.80 -4.97
CA LYS A 201 -5.89 -18.37 -6.18
C LYS A 201 -4.99 -17.59 -7.13
N ALA A 202 -4.17 -16.67 -6.62
CA ALA A 202 -3.21 -15.90 -7.42
C ALA A 202 -2.14 -16.76 -8.08
N ALA A 203 -1.88 -17.97 -7.56
CA ALA A 203 -0.95 -18.91 -8.18
C ALA A 203 -1.47 -19.49 -9.51
N THR A 204 -2.79 -19.61 -9.67
CA THR A 204 -3.46 -20.27 -10.81
C THR A 204 -4.27 -19.31 -11.67
N THR A 205 -4.77 -18.23 -11.10
CA THR A 205 -5.56 -17.21 -11.78
C THR A 205 -4.79 -15.90 -11.82
N PRO A 206 -4.67 -15.22 -12.97
CA PRO A 206 -4.00 -13.92 -13.05
C PRO A 206 -4.67 -12.90 -12.13
N VAL A 207 -3.90 -12.30 -11.25
CA VAL A 207 -4.29 -11.15 -10.43
C VAL A 207 -3.50 -9.94 -10.92
N THR A 208 -4.08 -8.75 -10.90
CA THR A 208 -3.33 -7.54 -11.25
C THR A 208 -2.41 -7.15 -10.09
N ALA A 209 -1.24 -6.56 -10.36
CA ALA A 209 -0.35 -6.08 -9.30
C ALA A 209 -1.02 -5.05 -8.37
N ALA A 210 -1.97 -4.26 -8.89
CA ALA A 210 -2.76 -3.32 -8.09
C ALA A 210 -3.68 -4.05 -7.09
N ALA A 211 -4.40 -5.07 -7.53
CA ALA A 211 -5.30 -5.85 -6.66
C ALA A 211 -4.52 -6.63 -5.59
N GLU A 212 -3.36 -7.19 -5.94
CA GLU A 212 -2.48 -7.85 -4.97
C GLU A 212 -1.94 -6.86 -3.93
N MET A 213 -1.48 -5.69 -4.36
CA MET A 213 -0.97 -4.67 -3.45
C MET A 213 -2.06 -4.09 -2.53
N GLU A 214 -3.29 -3.95 -3.02
CA GLU A 214 -4.43 -3.54 -2.20
C GLU A 214 -4.75 -4.59 -1.13
N PHE A 215 -4.77 -5.88 -1.52
CA PHE A 215 -4.95 -6.99 -0.60
C PHE A 215 -3.87 -7.02 0.48
N TYR A 216 -2.59 -6.92 0.08
CA TYR A 216 -1.45 -6.89 1.00
C TYR A 216 -1.57 -5.74 2.02
N LYS A 217 -1.82 -4.51 1.56
CA LYS A 217 -1.94 -3.33 2.42
C LYS A 217 -3.09 -3.46 3.41
N LYS A 218 -4.26 -3.90 2.94
CA LYS A 218 -5.44 -4.11 3.79
C LYS A 218 -5.17 -5.16 4.87
N THR A 219 -4.66 -6.32 4.47
CA THR A 219 -4.40 -7.43 5.39
C THR A 219 -3.31 -7.07 6.41
N ALA A 220 -2.25 -6.38 5.99
CA ALA A 220 -1.20 -5.90 6.88
C ALA A 220 -1.74 -4.87 7.90
N ALA A 221 -2.63 -3.97 7.48
CA ALA A 221 -3.28 -3.02 8.37
C ALA A 221 -4.21 -3.72 9.38
N ASP A 222 -4.99 -4.71 8.92
CA ASP A 222 -5.88 -5.49 9.77
C ASP A 222 -5.11 -6.32 10.82
N LEU A 223 -3.97 -6.93 10.46
CA LEU A 223 -3.06 -7.59 11.41
C LEU A 223 -2.49 -6.60 12.43
N GLY A 224 -2.12 -5.39 11.99
CA GLY A 224 -1.70 -4.31 12.87
C GLY A 224 -2.78 -3.87 13.85
N SER A 225 -4.05 -3.85 13.43
CA SER A 225 -5.21 -3.61 14.31
C SER A 225 -5.36 -4.72 15.34
N VAL A 226 -5.31 -5.99 14.95
CA VAL A 226 -5.42 -7.13 15.89
C VAL A 226 -4.33 -7.06 16.97
N SER A 227 -3.08 -6.74 16.58
CA SER A 227 -1.98 -6.59 17.54
C SER A 227 -2.22 -5.47 18.55
N LYS A 228 -2.75 -4.31 18.11
CA LYS A 228 -3.12 -3.20 19.01
C LYS A 228 -4.26 -3.59 19.95
N ASP A 229 -5.27 -4.29 19.44
CA ASP A 229 -6.40 -4.76 20.25
C ASP A 229 -5.93 -5.74 21.33
N LEU A 230 -5.08 -6.70 20.99
CA LEU A 230 -4.49 -7.64 21.95
C LEU A 230 -3.63 -6.93 23.02
N ALA A 231 -2.88 -5.89 22.65
CA ALA A 231 -2.12 -5.07 23.61
C ALA A 231 -3.05 -4.34 24.59
N ASN A 232 -4.16 -3.77 24.09
CA ASN A 232 -5.17 -3.14 24.95
C ASN A 232 -5.83 -4.14 25.90
N VAL A 233 -6.20 -5.32 25.39
CA VAL A 233 -6.77 -6.40 26.19
C VAL A 233 -5.79 -6.88 27.27
N LYS A 234 -4.49 -6.95 26.95
CA LYS A 234 -3.45 -7.25 27.94
C LYS A 234 -3.38 -6.17 29.02
N ASN A 235 -3.44 -4.89 28.66
CA ASN A 235 -3.41 -3.79 29.63
C ASN A 235 -4.63 -3.85 30.57
N GLN A 236 -5.80 -4.20 30.05
CA GLN A 236 -7.01 -4.42 30.87
C GLN A 236 -6.83 -5.61 31.83
N LEU A 237 -6.20 -6.70 31.35
CA LEU A 237 -5.89 -7.87 32.17
C LEU A 237 -4.86 -7.56 33.26
N ASP A 238 -3.81 -6.79 32.95
CA ASP A 238 -2.81 -6.31 33.91
C ASP A 238 -3.48 -5.47 35.01
N GLY A 239 -4.42 -4.60 34.63
CA GLY A 239 -5.23 -3.84 35.58
C GLY A 239 -6.05 -4.75 36.49
N LEU A 240 -6.76 -5.74 35.93
CA LEU A 240 -7.57 -6.69 36.69
C LEU A 240 -6.71 -7.48 37.69
N VAL A 241 -5.55 -7.99 37.27
CA VAL A 241 -4.65 -8.75 38.14
C VAL A 241 -4.06 -7.88 39.25
N LYS A 242 -3.74 -6.60 38.96
CA LYS A 242 -3.24 -5.66 39.97
C LYS A 242 -4.26 -5.41 41.09
N TYR A 243 -5.55 -5.32 40.77
CA TYR A 243 -6.60 -5.00 41.75
C TYR A 243 -7.19 -6.23 42.45
N TYR A 244 -7.23 -7.38 41.78
CA TYR A 244 -7.95 -8.57 42.26
C TYR A 244 -7.07 -9.80 42.47
N GLY A 245 -5.78 -9.71 42.13
CA GLY A 245 -4.84 -10.82 42.22
C GLY A 245 -4.88 -11.73 40.99
N LYS A 246 -3.88 -12.62 40.91
CA LYS A 246 -3.74 -13.58 39.83
C LYS A 246 -4.57 -14.83 40.12
N THR A 247 -5.27 -15.33 39.11
CA THR A 247 -6.05 -16.57 39.13
C THR A 247 -5.67 -17.47 37.96
N ASP A 248 -6.10 -18.73 37.98
CA ASP A 248 -5.89 -19.66 36.86
C ASP A 248 -6.51 -19.14 35.56
N VAL A 249 -7.68 -18.50 35.63
CA VAL A 249 -8.35 -17.91 34.46
C VAL A 249 -7.53 -16.77 33.88
N THR A 250 -7.02 -15.85 34.72
CA THR A 250 -6.15 -14.76 34.24
C THR A 250 -4.85 -15.27 33.65
N THR A 251 -4.30 -16.36 34.21
CA THR A 251 -3.07 -17.00 33.71
C THR A 251 -3.30 -17.62 32.33
N ALA A 252 -4.43 -18.31 32.14
CA ALA A 252 -4.83 -18.86 30.84
C ALA A 252 -5.05 -17.76 29.80
N LEU A 253 -5.64 -16.61 30.18
CA LEU A 253 -5.81 -15.48 29.26
C LEU A 253 -4.49 -14.86 28.83
N TYR A 254 -3.51 -14.71 29.73
CA TYR A 254 -2.16 -14.27 29.33
C TYR A 254 -1.53 -15.20 28.31
N ALA A 255 -1.62 -16.52 28.54
CA ALA A 255 -1.09 -17.51 27.61
C ALA A 255 -1.77 -17.40 26.23
N ARG A 256 -3.09 -17.24 26.19
CA ARG A 256 -3.83 -17.03 24.93
C ARG A 256 -3.42 -15.74 24.22
N ILE A 257 -3.29 -14.63 24.94
CA ILE A 257 -2.84 -13.35 24.35
C ILE A 257 -1.42 -13.49 23.78
N SER A 258 -0.50 -14.15 24.50
CA SER A 258 0.86 -14.40 24.01
C SER A 258 0.85 -15.25 22.73
N LEU A 259 0.11 -16.35 22.74
CA LEU A 259 -0.05 -17.23 21.58
C LEU A 259 -0.62 -16.48 20.38
N GLN A 260 -1.59 -15.59 20.59
CA GLN A 260 -2.15 -14.80 19.50
C GLN A 260 -1.19 -13.73 18.97
N ASN A 261 -0.37 -13.11 19.82
CA ASN A 261 0.68 -12.20 19.35
C ASN A 261 1.71 -12.93 18.46
N GLU A 262 2.11 -14.14 18.86
CA GLU A 262 2.98 -15.00 18.03
C GLU A 262 2.29 -15.39 16.73
N ALA A 263 1.03 -15.81 16.78
CA ALA A 263 0.26 -16.17 15.59
C ALA A 263 0.13 -14.98 14.62
N VAL A 264 -0.17 -13.76 15.10
CA VAL A 264 -0.21 -12.54 14.28
C VAL A 264 1.15 -12.29 13.62
N ALA A 265 2.25 -12.45 14.35
CA ALA A 265 3.59 -12.29 13.80
C ALA A 265 3.91 -13.32 12.71
N VAL A 266 3.50 -14.59 12.90
CA VAL A 266 3.65 -15.66 11.91
C VAL A 266 2.83 -15.36 10.65
N VAL A 267 1.56 -14.97 10.81
CA VAL A 267 0.68 -14.63 9.68
C VAL A 267 1.25 -13.43 8.91
N LYS A 268 1.73 -12.41 9.61
CA LYS A 268 2.39 -11.25 8.98
C LYS A 268 3.64 -11.66 8.20
N LYS A 269 4.53 -12.45 8.80
CA LYS A 269 5.73 -12.95 8.11
C LYS A 269 5.37 -13.78 6.88
N SER A 270 4.32 -14.59 6.96
CA SER A 270 3.80 -15.36 5.81
C SER A 270 3.25 -14.45 4.71
N LEU A 271 2.50 -13.41 5.07
CA LEU A 271 1.98 -12.40 4.14
C LEU A 271 3.13 -11.69 3.42
N ASP A 272 4.13 -11.21 4.18
CA ASP A 272 5.31 -10.52 3.63
C ASP A 272 6.09 -11.43 2.66
N ASN A 273 6.28 -12.71 3.03
CA ASN A 273 6.94 -13.69 2.17
C ASN A 273 6.16 -13.97 0.88
N LEU A 274 4.84 -14.15 0.96
CA LEU A 274 3.99 -14.41 -0.20
C LEU A 274 3.92 -13.20 -1.14
N HIS A 275 3.83 -11.99 -0.59
CA HIS A 275 3.92 -10.74 -1.35
C HIS A 275 5.25 -10.66 -2.12
N ASN A 276 6.37 -10.90 -1.44
CA ASN A 276 7.69 -10.89 -2.07
C ASN A 276 7.84 -11.96 -3.17
N GLN A 277 7.33 -13.18 -2.94
CA GLN A 277 7.32 -14.23 -3.96
C GLN A 277 6.46 -13.84 -5.17
N TYR A 278 5.32 -13.20 -4.94
CA TYR A 278 4.46 -12.70 -6.00
C TYR A 278 5.17 -11.64 -6.85
N LEU A 279 5.82 -10.66 -6.22
CA LEU A 279 6.61 -9.64 -6.90
C LEU A 279 7.74 -10.25 -7.73
N GLN A 280 8.44 -11.24 -7.20
CA GLN A 280 9.50 -11.96 -7.95
C GLN A 280 8.94 -12.71 -9.17
N LYS A 281 7.80 -13.41 -9.03
CA LYS A 281 7.18 -14.14 -10.16
C LYS A 281 6.70 -13.17 -11.24
N ALA A 282 6.04 -12.08 -10.86
CA ALA A 282 5.61 -11.04 -11.80
C ALA A 282 6.81 -10.41 -12.53
N ALA A 283 7.91 -10.18 -11.80
CA ALA A 283 9.14 -9.66 -12.37
C ALA A 283 9.77 -10.59 -13.40
N VAL A 284 9.84 -11.89 -13.13
CA VAL A 284 10.37 -12.89 -14.06
C VAL A 284 9.53 -12.94 -15.35
N ASN A 285 8.20 -12.91 -15.24
CA ASN A 285 7.32 -12.90 -16.41
C ASN A 285 7.53 -11.64 -17.27
N GLN A 286 7.63 -10.47 -16.65
CA GLN A 286 7.88 -9.23 -17.38
C GLN A 286 9.24 -9.24 -18.06
N LEU A 287 10.26 -9.80 -17.40
CA LEU A 287 11.61 -9.92 -17.96
C LEU A 287 11.66 -10.91 -19.13
N ALA A 288 10.86 -11.99 -19.09
CA ALA A 288 10.68 -12.90 -20.22
C ALA A 288 10.03 -12.20 -21.42
N LEU A 289 8.98 -11.40 -21.21
CA LEU A 289 8.34 -10.61 -22.27
C LEU A 289 9.30 -9.59 -22.89
N ILE A 290 10.10 -8.90 -22.07
CA ILE A 290 11.13 -7.98 -22.58
C ILE A 290 12.18 -8.75 -23.37
N THR A 291 12.58 -9.94 -22.92
CA THR A 291 13.54 -10.80 -23.62
C THR A 291 13.03 -11.18 -25.01
N GLU A 292 11.79 -11.64 -25.11
CA GLU A 292 11.15 -11.97 -26.38
C GLU A 292 11.08 -10.76 -27.31
N ALA A 293 10.72 -9.59 -26.79
CA ALA A 293 10.64 -8.36 -27.57
C ALA A 293 12.02 -7.87 -28.05
N VAL A 294 13.08 -8.04 -27.24
CA VAL A 294 14.48 -7.75 -27.63
C VAL A 294 14.96 -8.71 -28.71
N LEU A 295 14.64 -10.01 -28.61
CA LEU A 295 14.99 -11.00 -29.64
C LEU A 295 14.25 -10.74 -30.95
N LYS A 296 12.97 -10.32 -30.88
CA LYS A 296 12.19 -9.92 -32.06
C LYS A 296 12.75 -8.66 -32.71
N ALA A 297 13.16 -7.67 -31.92
CA ALA A 297 13.84 -6.47 -32.43
C ALA A 297 15.16 -6.84 -33.13
N GLU A 298 15.94 -7.76 -32.55
CA GLU A 298 17.18 -8.29 -33.13
C GLU A 298 16.93 -8.91 -34.52
N ALA A 299 15.93 -9.79 -34.62
CA ALA A 299 15.56 -10.46 -35.86
C ALA A 299 15.08 -9.47 -36.93
N ASN A 300 14.25 -8.48 -36.55
CA ASN A 300 13.77 -7.48 -37.50
C ASN A 300 14.89 -6.56 -38.00
N MET A 301 15.82 -6.16 -37.13
CA MET A 301 16.97 -5.36 -37.53
C MET A 301 17.89 -6.14 -38.49
N ALA A 302 18.11 -7.43 -38.23
CA ALA A 302 18.85 -8.29 -39.15
C ALA A 302 18.15 -8.43 -40.52
N ALA A 303 16.82 -8.53 -40.53
CA ALA A 303 16.03 -8.57 -41.76
C ALA A 303 16.12 -7.25 -42.55
N THR A 304 15.98 -6.10 -41.90
CA THR A 304 16.17 -4.77 -42.55
C THR A 304 17.60 -4.63 -43.09
N SER A 305 18.61 -5.05 -42.32
CA SER A 305 20.01 -5.03 -42.77
C SER A 305 20.23 -5.87 -44.03
N LYS A 306 19.67 -7.09 -44.05
CA LYS A 306 19.72 -7.97 -45.22
C LYS A 306 18.99 -7.36 -46.41
N ALA A 307 17.78 -6.82 -46.22
CA ALA A 307 17.02 -6.18 -47.30
C ALA A 307 17.78 -5.01 -47.94
N ILE A 308 18.48 -4.20 -47.13
CA ILE A 308 19.36 -3.14 -47.63
C ILE A 308 20.51 -3.73 -48.45
N ALA A 309 21.20 -4.75 -47.93
CA ALA A 309 22.30 -5.38 -48.64
C ALA A 309 21.86 -5.98 -49.99
N ASP A 310 20.78 -6.76 -49.98
CA ASP A 310 20.23 -7.43 -51.16
C ASP A 310 19.76 -6.41 -52.21
N TYR A 311 19.09 -5.34 -51.78
CA TYR A 311 18.61 -4.30 -52.68
C TYR A 311 19.76 -3.61 -53.43
N TYR A 312 20.78 -3.13 -52.72
CA TYR A 312 21.89 -2.42 -53.37
C TYR A 312 22.81 -3.36 -54.16
N ALA A 313 22.94 -4.63 -53.76
CA ALA A 313 23.62 -5.64 -54.57
C ALA A 313 22.88 -5.88 -55.90
N SER A 314 21.55 -5.96 -55.86
CA SER A 314 20.73 -6.08 -57.07
C SER A 314 20.80 -4.82 -57.94
N ALA A 315 20.72 -3.63 -57.34
CA ALA A 315 20.78 -2.35 -58.06
C ALA A 315 22.14 -2.10 -58.76
N ALA A 316 23.21 -2.76 -58.30
CA ALA A 316 24.52 -2.69 -58.94
C ALA A 316 24.57 -3.45 -60.29
N THR A 317 23.72 -4.46 -60.48
CA THR A 317 23.74 -5.33 -61.68
C THR A 317 22.48 -5.19 -62.54
N THR A 318 21.37 -4.76 -61.95
CA THR A 318 20.08 -4.61 -62.63
C THR A 318 19.70 -3.13 -62.63
N PRO A 319 19.28 -2.55 -63.79
CA PRO A 319 18.83 -1.17 -63.84
C PRO A 319 17.64 -0.92 -62.91
N VAL A 320 17.79 0.06 -62.03
CA VAL A 320 16.75 0.54 -61.11
C VAL A 320 16.50 2.02 -61.40
N THR A 321 15.26 2.47 -61.29
CA THR A 321 14.95 3.88 -61.47
C THR A 321 15.28 4.68 -60.21
N VAL A 322 15.67 5.95 -60.36
CA VAL A 322 15.93 6.85 -59.22
C VAL A 322 14.72 6.93 -58.27
N ASN A 323 13.50 6.88 -58.80
CA ASN A 323 12.29 6.92 -57.97
C ASN A 323 12.13 5.65 -57.13
N ALA A 324 12.36 4.46 -57.71
CA ALA A 324 12.29 3.20 -56.97
C ALA A 324 13.35 3.14 -55.85
N GLU A 325 14.54 3.68 -56.11
CA GLU A 325 15.60 3.78 -55.11
C GLU A 325 15.27 4.77 -53.99
N ALA A 326 14.75 5.95 -54.32
CA ALA A 326 14.35 6.93 -53.32
C ALA A 326 13.22 6.39 -52.42
N GLU A 327 12.25 5.66 -52.97
CA GLU A 327 11.20 5.00 -52.20
C GLU A 327 11.76 3.92 -51.27
N PHE A 328 12.69 3.09 -51.76
CA PHE A 328 13.37 2.09 -50.94
C PHE A 328 14.16 2.74 -49.80
N TYR A 329 14.99 3.75 -50.11
CA TYR A 329 15.78 4.47 -49.12
C TYR A 329 14.89 5.11 -48.03
N LYS A 330 13.77 5.71 -48.42
CA LYS A 330 12.79 6.28 -47.49
C LYS A 330 12.17 5.20 -46.60
N LYS A 331 11.78 4.06 -47.17
CA LYS A 331 11.22 2.93 -46.41
C LYS A 331 12.23 2.37 -45.41
N ALA A 332 13.45 2.07 -45.86
CA ALA A 332 14.52 1.54 -45.02
C ALA A 332 14.89 2.52 -43.89
N THR A 333 14.93 3.82 -44.18
CA THR A 333 15.14 4.87 -43.16
C THR A 333 14.03 4.87 -42.10
N GLY A 334 12.78 4.69 -42.53
CA GLY A 334 11.62 4.55 -41.63
C GLY A 334 11.74 3.35 -40.70
N GLU A 335 12.11 2.19 -41.24
CA GLU A 335 12.33 0.96 -40.45
C GLU A 335 13.46 1.12 -39.42
N ILE A 336 14.60 1.70 -39.81
CA ILE A 336 15.73 1.98 -38.91
C ILE A 336 15.33 2.92 -37.76
N ASN A 337 14.55 3.96 -38.05
CA ASN A 337 14.06 4.88 -37.02
C ASN A 337 13.02 4.22 -36.09
N ALA A 338 12.18 3.33 -36.63
CA ALA A 338 11.26 2.53 -35.83
C ALA A 338 12.02 1.59 -34.86
N HIS A 339 13.09 0.93 -35.34
CA HIS A 339 13.97 0.11 -34.50
C HIS A 339 14.62 0.91 -33.37
N ALA A 340 15.16 2.11 -33.66
CA ALA A 340 15.73 2.99 -32.64
C ALA A 340 14.72 3.35 -31.55
N SER A 341 13.48 3.66 -31.95
CA SER A 341 12.39 4.00 -31.03
C SER A 341 11.98 2.81 -30.17
N GLN A 342 11.88 1.63 -30.78
CA GLN A 342 11.57 0.38 -30.07
C GLN A 342 12.64 0.03 -29.03
N LEU A 343 13.92 0.12 -29.37
CA LEU A 343 15.03 -0.14 -28.43
C LEU A 343 15.00 0.81 -27.22
N SER A 344 14.75 2.09 -27.46
CA SER A 344 14.58 3.08 -26.38
C SER A 344 13.40 2.75 -25.46
N SER A 345 12.27 2.32 -26.05
CA SER A 345 11.09 1.89 -25.29
C SER A 345 11.37 0.64 -24.46
N LEU A 346 12.00 -0.39 -25.05
CA LEU A 346 12.39 -1.61 -24.36
C LEU A 346 13.36 -1.34 -23.21
N LYS A 347 14.30 -0.40 -23.40
CA LYS A 347 15.18 0.03 -22.31
C LYS A 347 14.39 0.65 -21.16
N LYS A 348 13.42 1.53 -21.43
CA LYS A 348 12.57 2.14 -20.38
C LYS A 348 11.75 1.09 -19.63
N GLN A 349 11.23 0.09 -20.34
CA GLN A 349 10.52 -1.03 -19.72
C GLN A 349 11.45 -1.87 -18.82
N LEU A 350 12.68 -2.13 -19.27
CA LEU A 350 13.69 -2.81 -18.46
C LEU A 350 14.10 -2.00 -17.23
N ASP A 351 14.30 -0.68 -17.36
CA ASP A 351 14.59 0.23 -16.25
C ASP A 351 13.48 0.20 -15.19
N ALA A 352 12.21 0.21 -15.62
CA ALA A 352 11.07 0.10 -14.72
C ALA A 352 11.03 -1.26 -14.00
N GLN A 353 11.33 -2.35 -14.72
CA GLN A 353 11.35 -3.69 -14.15
C GLN A 353 12.47 -3.86 -13.11
N VAL A 354 13.68 -3.36 -13.40
CA VAL A 354 14.84 -3.42 -12.49
C VAL A 354 14.59 -2.65 -11.20
N LYS A 355 13.84 -1.53 -11.22
CA LYS A 355 13.44 -0.82 -10.00
C LYS A 355 12.56 -1.65 -9.06
N VAL A 356 11.76 -2.56 -9.62
CA VAL A 356 10.85 -3.41 -8.84
C VAL A 356 11.54 -4.66 -8.32
N SER A 357 12.38 -5.31 -9.14
CA SER A 357 12.96 -6.62 -8.84
C SER A 357 14.44 -6.62 -8.47
N GLY A 358 15.11 -5.47 -8.54
CA GLY A 358 16.56 -5.39 -8.50
C GLY A 358 17.22 -5.85 -9.81
N GLN A 359 18.54 -5.68 -9.90
CA GLN A 359 19.32 -5.98 -11.10
C GLN A 359 19.78 -7.45 -11.10
N SER A 360 19.15 -8.27 -11.95
CA SER A 360 19.55 -9.67 -12.18
C SER A 360 20.57 -9.79 -13.31
N ASP A 361 21.25 -10.94 -13.41
CA ASP A 361 22.17 -11.20 -14.53
C ASP A 361 21.44 -11.26 -15.88
N ALA A 362 20.18 -11.72 -15.90
CA ALA A 362 19.33 -11.65 -17.08
C ALA A 362 19.04 -10.19 -17.49
N ALA A 363 18.77 -9.30 -16.53
CA ALA A 363 18.61 -7.87 -16.81
C ALA A 363 19.90 -7.25 -17.37
N LYS A 364 21.07 -7.59 -16.81
CA LYS A 364 22.38 -7.15 -17.33
C LYS A 364 22.60 -7.61 -18.78
N ALA A 365 22.29 -8.87 -19.09
CA ALA A 365 22.40 -9.41 -20.44
C ALA A 365 21.47 -8.68 -21.43
N LEU A 366 20.25 -8.33 -21.01
CA LEU A 366 19.33 -7.53 -21.83
C LEU A 366 19.83 -6.11 -22.07
N TYR A 367 20.39 -5.43 -21.06
CA TYR A 367 21.02 -4.13 -21.27
C TYR A 367 22.17 -4.19 -22.28
N ALA A 368 23.02 -5.20 -22.18
CA ALA A 368 24.11 -5.41 -23.12
C ALA A 368 23.59 -5.65 -24.54
N LYS A 369 22.56 -6.50 -24.71
CA LYS A 369 21.91 -6.73 -26.01
C LYS A 369 21.32 -5.44 -26.60
N ILE A 370 20.59 -4.65 -25.79
CA ILE A 370 20.01 -3.38 -26.25
C ILE A 370 21.10 -2.40 -26.68
N ALA A 371 22.21 -2.31 -25.92
CA ALA A 371 23.34 -1.45 -26.27
C ALA A 371 23.97 -1.85 -27.62
N VAL A 372 24.30 -3.14 -27.79
CA VAL A 372 24.86 -3.68 -29.04
C VAL A 372 23.91 -3.42 -30.22
N GLN A 373 22.60 -3.65 -30.06
CA GLN A 373 21.62 -3.39 -31.11
C GLN A 373 21.49 -1.89 -31.43
N THR A 374 21.63 -1.02 -30.43
CA THR A 374 21.61 0.44 -30.65
C THR A 374 22.79 0.89 -31.50
N GLU A 375 23.99 0.38 -31.21
CA GLU A 375 25.19 0.62 -32.01
C GLU A 375 25.07 0.05 -33.42
N ALA A 376 24.56 -1.18 -33.54
CA ALA A 376 24.32 -1.82 -34.83
C ALA A 376 23.32 -1.05 -35.70
N ASN A 377 22.25 -0.52 -35.11
CA ASN A 377 21.25 0.28 -35.82
C ASN A 377 21.83 1.62 -36.29
N ALA A 378 22.70 2.25 -35.50
CA ALA A 378 23.42 3.47 -35.91
C ALA A 378 24.39 3.18 -37.07
N ALA A 379 25.13 2.07 -37.00
CA ALA A 379 26.01 1.62 -38.07
C ALA A 379 25.23 1.29 -39.36
N LEU A 380 24.06 0.64 -39.23
CA LEU A 380 23.19 0.34 -40.36
C LEU A 380 22.67 1.61 -41.03
N LYS A 381 22.27 2.62 -40.25
CA LYS A 381 21.87 3.94 -40.79
C LYS A 381 22.99 4.58 -41.59
N LYS A 382 24.21 4.58 -41.05
CA LYS A 382 25.39 5.10 -41.77
C LYS A 382 25.60 4.35 -43.08
N LYS A 383 25.57 3.02 -43.05
CA LYS A 383 25.74 2.17 -44.24
C LYS A 383 24.65 2.42 -45.30
N LEU A 384 23.40 2.59 -44.89
CA LEU A 384 22.30 2.94 -45.79
C LEU A 384 22.55 4.28 -46.49
N ASN A 385 22.96 5.31 -45.74
CA ASN A 385 23.28 6.63 -46.29
C ASN A 385 24.46 6.58 -47.26
N ASP A 386 25.50 5.80 -46.92
CA ASP A 386 26.68 5.63 -47.76
C ASP A 386 26.30 4.93 -49.08
N LEU A 387 25.48 3.87 -49.03
CA LEU A 387 24.99 3.15 -50.22
C LEU A 387 24.10 4.03 -51.10
N HIS A 388 23.17 4.78 -50.51
CA HIS A 388 22.35 5.76 -51.24
C HIS A 388 23.21 6.79 -51.96
N SER A 389 24.20 7.36 -51.26
CA SER A 389 25.13 8.34 -51.84
C SER A 389 25.95 7.75 -52.99
N GLN A 390 26.44 6.51 -52.84
CA GLN A 390 27.15 5.80 -53.91
C GLN A 390 26.26 5.57 -55.13
N TYR A 391 25.02 5.14 -54.91
CA TYR A 391 24.05 4.94 -55.98
C TYR A 391 23.79 6.24 -56.76
N MET A 392 23.51 7.34 -56.04
CA MET A 392 23.26 8.64 -56.66
C MET A 392 24.46 9.16 -57.46
N LYS A 393 25.69 8.91 -56.99
CA LYS A 393 26.92 9.24 -57.73
C LYS A 393 27.10 8.38 -58.98
N ALA A 394 26.80 7.08 -58.90
CA ALA A 394 26.90 6.19 -60.05
C ALA A 394 25.87 6.54 -61.13
N GLU A 395 24.64 6.88 -60.72
CA GLU A 395 23.58 7.29 -61.65
C GLU A 395 23.86 8.65 -62.30
N ALA A 396 24.42 9.59 -61.54
CA ALA A 396 24.97 10.84 -62.07
C ALA A 396 26.01 10.60 -63.18
N ALA A 397 26.98 9.72 -62.92
CA ALA A 397 28.02 9.40 -63.90
C ALA A 397 27.45 8.78 -65.19
N LYS A 398 26.43 7.91 -65.09
CA LYS A 398 25.74 7.36 -66.28
C LYS A 398 25.08 8.45 -67.12
N GLN A 399 24.39 9.39 -66.48
CA GLN A 399 23.73 10.50 -67.19
C GLN A 399 24.73 11.40 -67.90
N VAL A 400 25.86 11.71 -67.25
CA VAL A 400 26.98 12.45 -67.88
C VAL A 400 27.58 11.67 -69.05
N ALA A 401 27.71 10.34 -68.95
CA ALA A 401 28.22 9.51 -70.04
C ALA A 401 27.28 9.48 -71.26
N VAL A 402 25.95 9.49 -71.03
CA VAL A 402 24.97 9.63 -72.12
C VAL A 402 25.14 10.96 -72.84
N VAL A 403 25.25 12.07 -72.09
CA VAL A 403 25.51 13.41 -72.66
C VAL A 403 26.84 13.42 -73.42
N ALA A 404 27.91 12.81 -72.88
CA ALA A 404 29.20 12.71 -73.55
C ALA A 404 29.10 11.94 -74.88
N GLY A 405 28.29 10.87 -74.93
CA GLY A 405 28.00 10.13 -76.15
C GLY A 405 27.27 10.95 -77.21
N GLU A 406 26.32 11.80 -76.79
CA GLU A 406 25.65 12.74 -77.70
C GLU A 406 26.61 13.81 -78.24
N VAL A 407 27.54 14.32 -77.41
CA VAL A 407 28.60 15.22 -77.88
C VAL A 407 29.50 14.52 -78.91
N ALA A 408 29.87 13.25 -78.69
CA ALA A 408 30.68 12.48 -79.63
C ALA A 408 29.97 12.26 -80.98
N LYS A 409 28.64 12.09 -80.99
CA LYS A 409 27.86 12.03 -82.24
C LYS A 409 27.90 13.35 -83.02
N VAL A 410 27.79 14.49 -82.32
CA VAL A 410 27.92 15.82 -82.94
C VAL A 410 29.33 16.00 -83.50
N GLU A 411 30.37 15.66 -82.74
CA GLU A 411 31.77 15.69 -83.18
C GLU A 411 31.99 14.91 -84.49
N ALA A 412 31.44 13.69 -84.58
CA ALA A 412 31.52 12.89 -85.81
C ALA A 412 30.82 13.55 -87.01
N ARG A 413 29.65 14.17 -86.80
CA ARG A 413 28.92 14.89 -87.87
C ARG A 413 29.67 16.13 -88.34
N VAL A 414 30.21 16.93 -87.42
CA VAL A 414 31.00 18.13 -87.76
C VAL A 414 32.25 17.77 -88.54
N ALA A 415 32.96 16.71 -88.13
CA ALA A 415 34.11 16.21 -88.87
C ALA A 415 33.74 15.71 -90.28
N ALA A 416 32.61 15.00 -90.42
CA ALA A 416 32.11 14.55 -91.72
C ALA A 416 31.72 15.73 -92.63
N ALA A 417 31.04 16.76 -92.10
CA ALA A 417 30.68 17.95 -92.84
C ALA A 417 31.91 18.76 -93.30
N ALA A 418 32.91 18.91 -92.43
CA ALA A 418 34.18 19.55 -92.78
C ALA A 418 34.92 18.79 -93.89
N LYS A 419 34.97 17.45 -93.80
CA LYS A 419 35.56 16.58 -94.82
C LYS A 419 34.80 16.69 -96.15
N ALA A 420 33.48 16.60 -96.13
CA ALA A 420 32.64 16.72 -97.33
C ALA A 420 32.83 18.09 -98.00
N THR A 421 32.94 19.16 -97.21
CA THR A 421 33.23 20.51 -97.69
C THR A 421 34.58 20.54 -98.41
N ALA A 422 35.64 20.06 -97.78
CA ALA A 422 36.97 20.03 -98.40
C ALA A 422 37.00 19.20 -99.70
N GLU A 423 36.39 18.02 -99.69
CA GLU A 423 36.34 17.13 -100.86
C GLU A 423 35.54 17.73 -102.02
N PHE A 424 34.39 18.35 -101.74
CA PHE A 424 33.55 18.98 -102.75
C PHE A 424 34.30 20.11 -103.47
N TYR A 425 34.88 21.06 -102.73
CA TYR A 425 35.55 22.21 -103.33
C TYR A 425 36.90 21.83 -103.97
N ALA A 426 37.62 20.84 -103.45
CA ALA A 426 38.81 20.31 -104.12
C ALA A 426 38.47 19.67 -105.47
N LYS A 427 37.35 18.93 -105.55
CA LYS A 427 36.86 18.37 -106.82
C LYS A 427 36.37 19.46 -107.77
N ALA A 428 35.65 20.46 -107.25
CA ALA A 428 35.14 21.58 -108.03
C ALA A 428 36.27 22.45 -108.63
N ALA A 429 37.47 22.44 -108.04
CA ALA A 429 38.64 23.12 -108.59
C ALA A 429 39.21 22.46 -109.86
N THR A 430 38.90 21.17 -110.10
CA THR A 430 39.45 20.39 -111.23
C THR A 430 38.40 19.88 -112.21
N THR A 431 37.13 19.83 -111.78
CA THR A 431 35.99 19.38 -112.59
C THR A 431 34.94 20.48 -112.64
N PRO A 432 34.37 20.83 -113.82
CA PRO A 432 33.30 21.82 -113.91
C PRO A 432 32.10 21.46 -113.04
N VAL A 433 31.72 22.34 -112.11
CA VAL A 433 30.52 22.22 -111.27
C VAL A 433 29.60 23.40 -111.59
N THR A 434 28.31 23.12 -111.75
CA THR A 434 27.30 24.16 -112.03
C THR A 434 27.01 24.99 -110.78
N ALA A 435 26.64 26.26 -110.96
CA ALA A 435 26.23 27.13 -109.86
C ALA A 435 25.07 26.53 -109.03
N LYS A 436 24.16 25.79 -109.66
CA LYS A 436 23.04 25.13 -108.97
C LYS A 436 23.52 24.02 -108.02
N ALA A 437 24.41 23.14 -108.49
CA ALA A 437 24.91 22.03 -107.68
C ALA A 437 25.76 22.52 -106.49
N GLU A 438 26.52 23.60 -106.69
CA GLU A 438 27.30 24.22 -105.62
C GLU A 438 26.40 24.93 -104.59
N ALA A 439 25.38 25.67 -105.05
CA ALA A 439 24.42 26.31 -104.15
C ALA A 439 23.64 25.29 -103.31
N GLU A 440 23.21 24.17 -103.91
CA GLU A 440 22.54 23.07 -103.20
C GLU A 440 23.46 22.44 -102.15
N PHE A 441 24.75 22.24 -102.47
CA PHE A 441 25.76 21.74 -101.52
C PHE A 441 26.01 22.73 -100.38
N TYR A 442 26.21 24.01 -100.69
CA TYR A 442 26.45 25.07 -99.70
C TYR A 442 25.27 25.21 -98.73
N VAL A 443 24.04 25.25 -99.24
CA VAL A 443 22.83 25.32 -98.41
C VAL A 443 22.69 24.05 -97.55
N GLY A 444 22.95 22.87 -98.11
CA GLY A 444 22.91 21.60 -97.39
C GLY A 444 23.93 21.53 -96.24
N MET A 445 25.18 21.90 -96.49
CA MET A 445 26.23 21.90 -95.46
C MET A 445 26.04 23.00 -94.41
N THR A 446 25.55 24.17 -94.81
CA THR A 446 25.16 25.23 -93.87
C THR A 446 24.05 24.74 -92.94
N GLY A 447 23.05 24.03 -93.48
CA GLY A 447 21.99 23.39 -92.70
C GLY A 447 22.51 22.35 -91.71
N GLU A 448 23.43 21.48 -92.12
CA GLU A 448 24.01 20.43 -91.27
C GLU A 448 24.86 21.00 -90.11
N LEU A 449 25.67 22.02 -90.38
CA LEU A 449 26.47 22.71 -89.37
C LEU A 449 25.58 23.49 -88.39
N ALA A 450 24.51 24.13 -88.88
CA ALA A 450 23.52 24.79 -88.03
C ALA A 450 22.76 23.80 -87.14
N ALA A 451 22.33 22.66 -87.69
CA ALA A 451 21.69 21.58 -86.94
C ALA A 451 22.61 21.02 -85.84
N SER A 452 23.89 20.83 -86.16
CA SER A 452 24.91 20.41 -85.20
C SER A 452 25.10 21.42 -84.06
N SER A 453 25.07 22.72 -84.37
CA SER A 453 25.15 23.79 -83.35
C SER A 453 23.94 23.80 -82.42
N ILE A 454 22.73 23.66 -82.97
CA ILE A 454 21.48 23.60 -82.19
C ILE A 454 21.46 22.36 -81.29
N GLN A 455 21.84 21.19 -81.81
CA GLN A 455 21.93 19.96 -81.03
C GLN A 455 22.94 20.11 -79.89
N LEU A 456 24.11 20.70 -80.15
CA LEU A 456 25.14 20.91 -79.14
C LEU A 456 24.69 21.88 -78.03
N ALA A 457 23.94 22.93 -78.37
CA ALA A 457 23.32 23.83 -77.39
C ALA A 457 22.27 23.10 -76.52
N GLY A 458 21.48 22.21 -77.12
CA GLY A 458 20.54 21.35 -76.40
C GLY A 458 21.24 20.39 -75.43
N VAL A 459 22.30 19.72 -75.87
CA VAL A 459 23.13 18.81 -75.05
C VAL A 459 23.83 19.58 -73.93
N LYS A 460 24.30 20.82 -74.19
CA LYS A 460 24.84 21.70 -73.15
C LYS A 460 23.79 22.03 -72.09
N LYS A 461 22.56 22.34 -72.47
CA LYS A 461 21.48 22.61 -71.52
C LYS A 461 21.18 21.39 -70.64
N GLN A 462 21.19 20.18 -71.21
CA GLN A 462 21.07 18.94 -70.45
C GLN A 462 22.22 18.77 -69.44
N LEU A 463 23.46 19.04 -69.86
CA LEU A 463 24.62 19.02 -68.95
C LEU A 463 24.50 20.06 -67.83
N ASP A 464 24.04 21.28 -68.14
CA ASP A 464 23.82 22.36 -67.17
C ASP A 464 22.79 21.95 -66.10
N GLU A 465 21.72 21.25 -66.50
CA GLU A 465 20.70 20.73 -65.58
C GLU A 465 21.24 19.60 -64.69
N LEU A 466 22.09 18.72 -65.22
CA LEU A 466 22.76 17.67 -64.45
C LEU A 466 23.72 18.26 -63.41
N VAL A 467 24.54 19.22 -63.82
CA VAL A 467 25.52 19.91 -62.97
C VAL A 467 24.85 20.71 -61.86
N LYS A 468 23.71 21.36 -62.15
CA LYS A 468 22.90 22.03 -61.10
C LYS A 468 22.42 21.06 -60.03
N LYS A 469 22.08 19.82 -60.40
CA LYS A 469 21.56 18.80 -59.47
C LYS A 469 22.67 18.06 -58.71
N GLN A 470 23.83 17.86 -59.33
CA GLN A 470 24.85 16.91 -58.84
C GLN A 470 26.19 17.59 -58.49
N GLY A 471 26.35 18.87 -58.82
CA GLY A 471 27.62 19.59 -58.71
C GLY A 471 28.54 19.34 -59.91
N ASN A 472 29.62 20.12 -59.99
CA ASN A 472 30.64 19.93 -61.02
C ASN A 472 31.50 18.70 -60.70
N THR A 473 31.56 17.76 -61.63
CA THR A 473 32.43 16.57 -61.57
C THR A 473 33.54 16.70 -62.61
N GLU A 474 34.65 15.99 -62.44
CA GLU A 474 35.71 15.94 -63.45
C GLU A 474 35.17 15.51 -64.82
N ALA A 475 34.24 14.54 -64.84
CA ALA A 475 33.58 14.09 -66.06
C ALA A 475 32.73 15.20 -66.70
N SER A 476 31.91 15.93 -65.93
CA SER A 476 31.10 17.02 -66.48
C SER A 476 31.97 18.18 -66.99
N ILE A 477 33.07 18.49 -66.31
CA ILE A 477 34.06 19.48 -66.73
C ILE A 477 34.68 19.08 -68.08
N ALA A 478 35.07 17.80 -68.24
CA ALA A 478 35.59 17.29 -69.50
C ALA A 478 34.57 17.39 -70.65
N VAL A 479 33.29 17.10 -70.38
CA VAL A 479 32.22 17.25 -71.38
C VAL A 479 32.00 18.73 -71.74
N TYR A 480 32.04 19.66 -70.78
CA TYR A 480 31.97 21.10 -71.07
C TYR A 480 33.12 21.57 -71.97
N ALA A 481 34.33 21.09 -71.73
CA ALA A 481 35.48 21.39 -72.57
C ALA A 481 35.27 20.88 -74.00
N LYS A 482 34.76 19.64 -74.17
CA LYS A 482 34.41 19.08 -75.48
C LYS A 482 33.33 19.89 -76.20
N ILE A 483 32.26 20.28 -75.50
CA ILE A 483 31.21 21.14 -76.05
C ILE A 483 31.78 22.47 -76.54
N THR A 484 32.70 23.07 -75.78
CA THR A 484 33.34 24.33 -76.16
C THR A 484 34.20 24.17 -77.41
N ALA A 485 35.01 23.11 -77.47
CA ALA A 485 35.85 22.81 -78.63
C ALA A 485 35.00 22.55 -79.89
N GLN A 486 33.89 21.82 -79.77
CA GLN A 486 33.01 21.55 -80.91
C GLN A 486 32.26 22.80 -81.41
N ASN A 487 31.87 23.72 -80.51
CA ASN A 487 31.34 25.02 -80.94
C ASN A 487 32.36 25.82 -81.77
N GLN A 488 33.63 25.79 -81.38
CA GLN A 488 34.71 26.42 -82.14
C GLN A 488 34.93 25.71 -83.48
N ALA A 489 34.89 24.38 -83.51
CA ALA A 489 35.03 23.60 -84.74
C ALA A 489 33.90 23.88 -85.75
N ILE A 490 32.65 23.98 -85.27
CA ILE A 490 31.51 24.35 -86.12
C ILE A 490 31.69 25.76 -86.68
N ALA A 491 32.08 26.74 -85.85
CA ALA A 491 32.30 28.11 -86.31
C ALA A 491 33.41 28.19 -87.37
N ALA A 492 34.50 27.44 -87.17
CA ALA A 492 35.58 27.35 -88.14
C ALA A 492 35.12 26.68 -89.46
N ALA A 493 34.43 25.54 -89.38
CA ALA A 493 33.89 24.85 -90.55
C ALA A 493 32.91 25.72 -91.36
N SER A 494 32.00 26.44 -90.67
CA SER A 494 31.06 27.38 -91.31
C SER A 494 31.78 28.53 -91.99
N LYS A 495 32.83 29.08 -91.35
CA LYS A 495 33.65 30.15 -91.96
C LYS A 495 34.36 29.65 -93.21
N THR A 496 35.01 28.48 -93.14
CA THR A 496 35.69 27.88 -94.29
C THR A 496 34.70 27.58 -95.43
N LEU A 497 33.52 27.05 -95.13
CA LEU A 497 32.47 26.82 -96.11
C LEU A 497 32.05 28.10 -96.83
N LEU A 498 31.86 29.20 -96.07
CA LEU A 498 31.52 30.51 -96.63
C LEU A 498 32.65 31.10 -97.48
N GLU A 499 33.89 31.02 -97.03
CA GLU A 499 35.06 31.49 -97.78
C GLU A 499 35.23 30.72 -99.09
N LEU A 500 35.01 29.41 -99.09
CA LEU A 500 35.07 28.58 -100.30
C LEU A 500 33.92 28.91 -101.27
N HIS A 501 32.71 29.13 -100.75
CA HIS A 501 31.54 29.55 -101.54
C HIS A 501 31.77 30.90 -102.23
N ILE A 502 32.23 31.92 -101.50
CA ILE A 502 32.47 33.27 -102.05
C ILE A 502 33.54 33.25 -103.16
N ASN A 503 34.57 32.41 -103.00
CA ASN A 503 35.67 32.30 -103.97
C ASN A 503 35.37 31.33 -105.12
N PHE A 504 34.22 30.66 -105.12
CA PHE A 504 33.85 29.71 -106.15
C PHE A 504 33.53 30.44 -107.47
N LYS A 505 34.11 29.96 -108.58
CA LYS A 505 33.83 30.45 -109.93
C LYS A 505 33.06 29.35 -110.69
N PRO A 506 31.74 29.49 -110.88
CA PRO A 506 30.96 28.46 -111.55
C PRO A 506 31.34 28.36 -113.02
N ALA A 507 31.25 27.15 -113.58
CA ALA A 507 31.23 26.99 -115.04
C ALA A 507 29.94 27.63 -115.58
N SER A 508 30.05 28.45 -116.64
CA SER A 508 28.89 29.02 -117.32
C SER A 508 27.96 27.90 -117.78
N ALA A 509 26.66 28.05 -117.49
CA ALA A 509 25.62 27.05 -117.76
C ALA A 509 25.60 26.54 -119.21
#